data_AF-A0A0C9RP42-F1
#
_entry.id   AF-A0A0C9RP42-F1
#
_cell.length_a   1.000
_cell.length_b   1.000
_cell.length_c   1.000
_cell.angle_alpha   90.00
_cell.angle_beta   90.00
_cell.angle_gamma   90.00
#
_symmetry.space_group_name_H-M   'P 1'
#
loop_
_entity.id
_entity.type
_entity.pdbx_description
1 polymer ?
#
loop_
_entity_poly.entity_id
_entity_poly.type
_entity_poly.pdbx_seq_one_letter_code
_entity_poly.pdbx_strand_id
1 'polypeptide(L)'
;MDQVRLSVLLTLLTLSSVILALRDGAPPDACGHLTPRHPGTAVTNSYPPYQILPAAGQGRIRVILGSPQGLAYQGFIINARSADTGEYIGEFTNLPDNVKAIECTPGLKDGVTHTDTSEKHNIEFDWEAPADYEGTIIFNSTFAQDYSTYWIGVESPRITVLGRSIEVMTSPTPPPTERPTTPPYYEAPVAPEKDEALTRKRAIYSGCGTTRTCFGAPNNCIDTQDCKAVVAISVRGERYIFELQGESAKYIAVGLSEDDKMGDDSVVECTETAGKIYLHHSWNTGHKNERLPSQSGMLSLEHSTFEDNRIYCRFTRERRTTVNNREFDIENNAYYLLLAMGRDLKPNGVGYHFLREASATRRRLADVARIAAADDVLIRVHGALMIASWIGTASVGILMARYYKQTWLRSSLCGKDQWFAWHRFFMILTWSMTIAGFVVIFVEIGTWSSATVHAALGVATTVLAFIQPFMAAMRPHPGTPRRPLFNWAHWFVGNAAHICAVVALFFAVRLTKAKIPQWVDYVLAAYVVFHVVTHIILSFAGCVSDRHDSQRINAFPMKDLQRGSMGHPDARRDAPLAAMRKIIFASYFIVIAGFVAALVVIVVLAPVEDSWQKFTENF
;
A
#
# COMPACT_ATOMS: atom_id res chain seq x y z
N MET A 1 -32.03 -23.82 19.70
CA MET A 1 -31.78 -23.04 18.46
C MET A 1 -32.58 -21.74 18.38
N ASP A 2 -33.49 -21.46 19.32
CA ASP A 2 -34.38 -20.28 19.23
C ASP A 2 -33.89 -19.02 19.97
N GLN A 3 -33.00 -19.14 20.96
CA GLN A 3 -32.46 -17.97 21.68
C GLN A 3 -31.49 -17.14 20.82
N VAL A 4 -30.71 -17.79 19.95
CA VAL A 4 -29.75 -17.10 19.06
C VAL A 4 -30.47 -16.37 17.92
N ARG A 5 -31.62 -16.88 17.45
CA ARG A 5 -32.43 -16.21 16.42
C ARG A 5 -33.14 -14.97 16.95
N LEU A 6 -33.57 -14.98 18.22
CA LEU A 6 -34.22 -13.82 18.85
C LEU A 6 -33.22 -12.69 19.15
N SER A 7 -31.99 -13.02 19.55
CA SER A 7 -30.92 -12.03 19.73
C SER A 7 -30.44 -11.42 18.40
N VAL A 8 -30.43 -12.19 17.30
CA VAL A 8 -30.10 -11.69 15.96
C VAL A 8 -31.24 -10.82 15.39
N LEU A 9 -32.51 -11.14 15.66
CA LEU A 9 -33.64 -10.29 15.26
C LEU A 9 -33.70 -8.98 16.07
N LEU A 10 -33.43 -9.01 17.39
CA LEU A 10 -33.41 -7.78 18.21
C LEU A 10 -32.22 -6.87 17.86
N THR A 11 -31.07 -7.43 17.48
CA THR A 11 -29.93 -6.64 17.00
C THR A 11 -30.14 -6.09 15.58
N LEU A 12 -30.92 -6.76 14.73
CA LEU A 12 -31.34 -6.24 13.43
C LEU A 12 -32.44 -5.16 13.53
N LEU A 13 -33.26 -5.17 14.58
CA LEU A 13 -34.32 -4.17 14.83
C LEU A 13 -33.83 -2.92 15.57
N THR A 14 -32.69 -2.96 16.26
CA THR A 14 -32.05 -1.78 16.86
C THR A 14 -31.09 -1.06 15.90
N LEU A 15 -30.84 -1.62 14.71
CA LEU A 15 -30.04 -1.02 13.65
C LEU A 15 -30.86 -0.21 12.62
N SER A 16 -32.19 -0.11 12.79
CA SER A 16 -33.09 0.58 11.85
C SER A 16 -33.64 1.92 12.35
N SER A 17 -33.07 2.54 13.39
CA SER A 17 -33.62 3.78 13.96
C SER A 17 -32.61 4.92 14.17
N VAL A 18 -31.58 5.06 13.34
CA VAL A 18 -30.81 6.32 13.21
C VAL A 18 -30.33 6.52 11.76
N ILE A 19 -31.24 6.64 10.79
CA ILE A 19 -30.95 7.33 9.52
C ILE A 19 -32.16 8.19 9.16
N LEU A 20 -32.33 9.29 9.88
CA LEU A 20 -32.96 10.48 9.33
C LEU A 20 -31.83 11.44 8.92
N ALA A 21 -31.04 11.01 7.94
CA ALA A 21 -30.17 11.94 7.21
C ALA A 21 -31.10 12.69 6.25
N LEU A 22 -31.59 13.84 6.70
CA LEU A 22 -32.41 14.72 5.89
C LEU A 22 -31.55 15.20 4.71
N ARG A 23 -31.81 14.65 3.52
CA ARG A 23 -31.32 15.19 2.23
C ARG A 23 -31.85 16.60 1.95
N ASP A 24 -32.64 17.13 2.86
CA ASP A 24 -33.58 18.24 2.71
C ASP A 24 -33.09 19.54 3.38
N GLY A 25 -31.84 19.60 3.84
CA GLY A 25 -31.26 20.80 4.48
C GLY A 25 -31.07 20.74 6.00
N ALA A 26 -30.44 21.77 6.55
CA ALA A 26 -30.13 21.85 7.98
C ALA A 26 -31.40 22.09 8.85
N PRO A 27 -31.50 21.47 10.03
CA PRO A 27 -32.58 21.72 10.98
C PRO A 27 -32.39 23.05 11.75
N PRO A 28 -33.46 23.63 12.35
CA PRO A 28 -33.37 24.89 13.11
C PRO A 28 -32.35 24.88 14.27
N ASP A 29 -32.10 23.74 14.91
CA ASP A 29 -31.11 23.63 16.00
C ASP A 29 -29.66 23.82 15.51
N ALA A 30 -29.42 23.75 14.20
CA ALA A 30 -28.11 24.00 13.62
C ALA A 30 -27.74 25.49 13.58
N CYS A 31 -28.68 26.43 13.72
CA CYS A 31 -28.41 27.87 13.57
C CYS A 31 -27.33 28.40 14.53
N GLY A 32 -27.28 27.89 15.76
CA GLY A 32 -26.35 28.37 16.78
C GLY A 32 -24.90 27.94 16.58
N HIS A 33 -24.68 26.75 16.02
CA HIS A 33 -23.34 26.20 15.81
C HIS A 33 -22.89 26.22 14.36
N LEU A 34 -23.85 26.32 13.43
CA LEU A 34 -23.67 26.13 11.99
C LEU A 34 -22.95 24.82 11.62
N THR A 35 -22.93 23.83 12.53
CA THR A 35 -22.21 22.58 12.35
C THR A 35 -23.10 21.52 11.67
N PRO A 36 -22.65 20.89 10.57
CA PRO A 36 -23.28 19.69 10.05
C PRO A 36 -23.20 18.56 11.09
N ARG A 37 -24.33 17.91 11.41
CA ARG A 37 -24.39 16.81 12.39
C ARG A 37 -24.55 15.47 11.69
N HIS A 38 -23.42 14.86 11.30
CA HIS A 38 -23.38 13.50 10.76
C HIS A 38 -22.23 12.66 11.37
N PRO A 39 -22.37 11.32 11.49
CA PRO A 39 -21.31 10.46 11.98
C PRO A 39 -20.08 10.51 11.06
N GLY A 40 -18.88 10.68 11.63
CA GLY A 40 -17.61 10.59 10.89
C GLY A 40 -17.16 11.88 10.21
N THR A 41 -17.79 13.03 10.48
CA THR A 41 -17.43 14.32 9.86
C THR A 41 -16.59 15.18 10.82
N ALA A 42 -15.42 15.65 10.37
CA ALA A 42 -14.59 16.61 11.09
C ALA A 42 -14.52 17.94 10.31
N VAL A 43 -14.43 19.07 11.02
CA VAL A 43 -14.31 20.39 10.39
C VAL A 43 -13.05 20.44 9.53
N THR A 44 -13.16 20.95 8.31
CA THR A 44 -12.00 21.10 7.44
C THR A 44 -11.18 22.32 7.90
N ASN A 45 -10.00 22.08 8.48
CA ASN A 45 -9.09 23.13 9.01
C ASN A 45 -8.28 23.87 7.92
N SER A 46 -8.83 24.01 6.71
CA SER A 46 -8.21 24.77 5.61
C SER A 46 -8.96 26.09 5.35
N TYR A 47 -8.36 27.00 4.58
CA TYR A 47 -9.06 28.22 4.17
C TYR A 47 -10.27 27.87 3.27
N PRO A 48 -11.48 28.41 3.54
CA PRO A 48 -12.66 28.10 2.75
C PRO A 48 -12.51 28.60 1.32
N PRO A 49 -12.76 27.78 0.29
CA PRO A 49 -12.72 28.22 -1.10
C PRO A 49 -14.02 28.92 -1.55
N TYR A 50 -14.91 29.24 -0.61
CA TYR A 50 -16.20 29.88 -0.83
C TYR A 50 -16.25 31.24 -0.16
N GLN A 51 -17.11 32.11 -0.65
CA GLN A 51 -17.29 33.46 -0.14
C GLN A 51 -18.76 33.89 -0.19
N ILE A 52 -19.07 34.90 0.62
CA ILE A 52 -20.38 35.55 0.64
C ILE A 52 -20.18 36.97 0.11
N LEU A 53 -20.81 37.28 -1.01
CA LEU A 53 -20.78 38.60 -1.63
C LEU A 53 -22.11 39.32 -1.41
N PRO A 54 -22.16 40.32 -0.51
CA PRO A 54 -23.32 41.19 -0.37
C PRO A 54 -23.31 42.28 -1.45
N ALA A 55 -24.47 42.52 -2.07
CA ALA A 55 -24.68 43.59 -3.03
C ALA A 55 -25.87 44.46 -2.61
N ALA A 56 -25.70 45.79 -2.67
CA ALA A 56 -26.74 46.74 -2.30
C ALA A 56 -27.91 46.68 -3.30
N GLY A 57 -29.14 46.52 -2.79
CA GLY A 57 -30.37 46.70 -3.54
C GLY A 57 -31.20 47.87 -3.00
N GLN A 58 -32.31 48.21 -3.68
CA GLN A 58 -33.25 49.22 -3.19
C GLN A 58 -34.00 48.68 -1.96
N GLY A 59 -33.51 49.00 -0.76
CA GLY A 59 -34.12 48.62 0.52
C GLY A 59 -33.94 47.15 0.93
N ARG A 60 -33.05 46.41 0.25
CA ARG A 60 -32.68 45.01 0.56
C ARG A 60 -31.20 44.75 0.22
N ILE A 61 -30.62 43.70 0.78
CA ILE A 61 -29.27 43.22 0.43
C ILE A 61 -29.40 41.97 -0.41
N ARG A 62 -28.83 41.95 -1.60
CA ARG A 62 -28.68 40.73 -2.39
C ARG A 62 -27.46 39.96 -1.88
N VAL A 63 -27.65 38.73 -1.44
CA VAL A 63 -26.61 37.86 -0.91
C VAL A 63 -26.28 36.81 -1.96
N ILE A 64 -25.02 36.78 -2.40
CA ILE A 64 -24.53 35.83 -3.40
C ILE A 64 -23.53 34.88 -2.73
N LEU A 65 -23.81 33.58 -2.76
CA LEU A 65 -22.94 32.55 -2.21
C LEU A 65 -22.28 31.78 -3.36
N GLY A 66 -20.95 31.79 -3.40
CA GLY A 66 -20.21 31.11 -4.46
C GLY A 66 -18.72 31.02 -4.19
N SER A 67 -17.97 30.54 -5.19
CA SER A 67 -16.51 30.38 -5.14
C SER A 67 -15.84 31.24 -6.22
N PRO A 68 -14.82 32.05 -5.90
CA PRO A 68 -14.00 32.75 -6.90
C PRO A 68 -13.33 31.80 -7.89
N GLN A 69 -13.11 30.54 -7.49
CA GLN A 69 -12.48 29.49 -8.29
C GLN A 69 -13.50 28.65 -9.07
N GLY A 70 -14.80 28.98 -8.99
CA GLY A 70 -15.87 28.27 -9.70
C GLY A 70 -16.26 26.91 -9.09
N LEU A 71 -15.79 26.60 -7.89
CA LEU A 71 -16.09 25.33 -7.21
C LEU A 71 -17.57 25.25 -6.80
N ALA A 72 -18.18 24.08 -7.00
CA ALA A 72 -19.52 23.79 -6.52
C ALA A 72 -19.54 23.41 -5.04
N TYR A 73 -20.69 23.53 -4.39
CA TYR A 73 -20.98 22.99 -3.06
C TYR A 73 -22.34 22.27 -3.06
N GLN A 74 -22.48 21.25 -2.23
CA GLN A 74 -23.69 20.42 -2.14
C GLN A 74 -24.66 20.93 -1.07
N GLY A 75 -24.15 21.59 -0.03
CA GLY A 75 -24.97 22.10 1.07
C GLY A 75 -24.45 23.39 1.67
N PHE A 76 -25.34 24.14 2.30
CA PHE A 76 -24.99 25.31 3.09
C PHE A 76 -26.03 25.60 4.17
N ILE A 77 -25.64 26.40 5.16
CA ILE A 77 -26.53 27.09 6.10
C ILE A 77 -25.96 28.48 6.36
N ILE A 78 -26.80 29.51 6.33
CA ILE A 78 -26.40 30.91 6.51
C ILE A 78 -27.40 31.65 7.40
N ASN A 79 -26.90 32.55 8.23
CA ASN A 79 -27.69 33.53 8.95
C ASN A 79 -27.03 34.91 8.92
N ALA A 80 -27.80 35.94 9.24
CA ALA A 80 -27.32 37.29 9.43
C ALA A 80 -27.29 37.60 10.93
N ARG A 81 -26.19 38.18 11.41
CA ARG A 81 -26.03 38.54 12.83
C ARG A 81 -25.49 39.95 12.99
N SER A 82 -25.91 40.59 14.07
CA SER A 82 -25.32 41.84 14.54
C SER A 82 -23.83 41.63 14.85
N ALA A 83 -22.97 42.49 14.31
CA ALA A 83 -21.53 42.40 14.52
C ALA A 83 -21.10 42.80 15.95
N ASP A 84 -21.98 43.48 16.69
CA ASP A 84 -21.73 43.95 18.05
C ASP A 84 -22.32 43.01 19.11
N THR A 85 -23.56 42.52 18.89
CA THR A 85 -24.28 41.70 19.87
C THR A 85 -24.30 40.21 19.53
N GLY A 86 -24.07 39.83 18.27
CA GLY A 86 -24.15 38.44 17.79
C GLY A 86 -25.58 37.90 17.64
N GLU A 87 -26.61 38.71 17.89
CA GLU A 87 -28.03 38.35 17.73
C GLU A 87 -28.40 38.22 16.25
N TYR A 88 -29.35 37.32 15.94
CA TYR A 88 -29.87 37.16 14.58
C TYR A 88 -30.71 38.37 14.18
N ILE A 89 -30.47 38.91 12.98
CA ILE A 89 -31.13 40.12 12.50
C ILE A 89 -31.70 39.91 11.10
N GLY A 90 -32.94 40.37 10.90
CA GLY A 90 -33.58 40.43 9.58
C GLY A 90 -34.10 39.10 9.07
N GLU A 91 -34.69 39.14 7.88
CA GLU A 91 -35.32 38.00 7.23
C GLU A 91 -34.82 37.81 5.80
N PHE A 92 -34.71 36.55 5.37
CA PHE A 92 -34.37 36.21 4.00
C PHE A 92 -35.62 36.06 3.13
N THR A 93 -35.60 36.69 1.96
CA THR A 93 -36.68 36.70 0.96
C THR A 93 -36.14 36.34 -0.43
N ASN A 94 -37.05 36.08 -1.39
CA ASN A 94 -36.70 35.73 -2.78
C ASN A 94 -35.74 34.54 -2.91
N LEU A 95 -36.06 33.43 -2.24
CA LEU A 95 -35.28 32.20 -2.28
C LEU A 95 -35.52 31.42 -3.60
N PRO A 96 -34.47 30.86 -4.23
CA PRO A 96 -34.61 29.96 -5.37
C PRO A 96 -35.15 28.58 -4.95
N ASP A 97 -35.65 27.79 -5.92
CA ASP A 97 -36.34 26.51 -5.68
C ASP A 97 -35.51 25.46 -4.92
N ASN A 98 -34.18 25.54 -4.99
CA ASN A 98 -33.24 24.62 -4.34
C ASN A 98 -32.76 25.10 -2.95
N VAL A 99 -33.48 26.07 -2.36
CA VAL A 99 -33.15 26.77 -1.12
C VAL A 99 -34.42 27.01 -0.29
N LYS A 100 -34.32 26.86 1.03
CA LYS A 100 -35.42 27.11 1.96
C LYS A 100 -34.98 27.95 3.16
N ALA A 101 -35.92 28.73 3.69
CA ALA A 101 -35.74 29.43 4.96
C ALA A 101 -35.82 28.43 6.13
N ILE A 102 -35.11 28.75 7.21
CA ILE A 102 -35.22 28.11 8.51
C ILE A 102 -35.45 29.18 9.58
N GLU A 103 -36.20 28.82 10.61
CA GLU A 103 -36.51 29.70 11.73
C GLU A 103 -35.47 29.50 12.83
N CYS A 104 -34.39 30.28 12.80
CA CYS A 104 -33.40 30.31 13.89
C CYS A 104 -33.99 31.00 15.13
N THR A 105 -34.83 32.00 14.91
CA THR A 105 -35.73 32.60 15.91
C THR A 105 -37.17 32.20 15.59
N PRO A 106 -37.94 31.66 16.55
CA PRO A 106 -39.32 31.22 16.29
C PRO A 106 -40.16 32.31 15.64
N GLY A 107 -40.72 32.02 14.45
CA GLY A 107 -41.56 32.95 13.70
C GLY A 107 -40.83 33.96 12.80
N LEU A 108 -39.49 33.93 12.73
CA LEU A 108 -38.70 34.75 11.81
C LEU A 108 -37.92 33.89 10.83
N LYS A 109 -37.81 34.32 9.57
CA LYS A 109 -37.02 33.63 8.52
C LYS A 109 -35.58 34.13 8.50
N ASP A 110 -34.90 34.02 9.62
CA ASP A 110 -33.58 34.59 9.90
C ASP A 110 -32.39 33.64 9.58
N GLY A 111 -32.68 32.46 9.02
CA GLY A 111 -31.68 31.57 8.42
C GLY A 111 -32.14 30.95 7.10
N VAL A 112 -31.17 30.45 6.33
CA VAL A 112 -31.40 29.80 5.03
C VAL A 112 -30.53 28.56 4.88
N THR A 113 -31.06 27.50 4.26
CA THR A 113 -30.34 26.27 3.94
C THR A 113 -30.77 25.69 2.59
N HIS A 114 -30.03 24.71 2.08
CA HIS A 114 -30.35 23.96 0.87
C HIS A 114 -31.56 23.03 1.05
N THR A 115 -32.26 22.68 -0.03
CA THR A 115 -33.35 21.67 -0.03
C THR A 115 -32.91 20.32 -0.61
N ASP A 116 -31.75 20.26 -1.27
CA ASP A 116 -31.24 19.06 -1.91
C ASP A 116 -29.70 19.08 -1.95
N THR A 117 -29.10 17.94 -2.25
CA THR A 117 -27.65 17.77 -2.37
C THR A 117 -27.12 17.96 -3.79
N SER A 118 -27.89 18.57 -4.71
CA SER A 118 -27.40 18.88 -6.05
C SER A 118 -26.29 19.92 -5.95
N GLU A 119 -25.32 19.86 -6.85
CA GLU A 119 -24.24 20.83 -6.92
C GLU A 119 -24.78 22.24 -7.21
N LYS A 120 -24.31 23.20 -6.41
CA LYS A 120 -24.67 24.62 -6.47
C LYS A 120 -23.39 25.43 -6.66
N HIS A 121 -23.42 26.44 -7.53
CA HIS A 121 -22.27 27.31 -7.80
C HIS A 121 -22.49 28.71 -7.26
N ASN A 122 -23.42 29.46 -7.84
CA ASN A 122 -23.78 30.81 -7.44
C ASN A 122 -25.27 30.82 -7.13
N ILE A 123 -25.63 30.79 -5.85
CA ILE A 123 -27.02 31.00 -5.44
C ILE A 123 -27.16 32.43 -4.95
N GLU A 124 -28.32 33.01 -5.24
CA GLU A 124 -28.62 34.39 -4.90
C GLU A 124 -29.99 34.45 -4.23
N PHE A 125 -30.09 35.24 -3.17
CA PHE A 125 -31.34 35.56 -2.50
C PHE A 125 -31.23 36.92 -1.81
N ASP A 126 -32.36 37.46 -1.36
CA ASP A 126 -32.41 38.78 -0.76
C ASP A 126 -32.52 38.68 0.77
N TRP A 127 -31.99 39.68 1.47
CA TRP A 127 -32.11 39.85 2.92
C TRP A 127 -32.67 41.25 3.23
N GLU A 128 -33.61 41.31 4.17
CA GLU A 128 -34.32 42.52 4.57
C GLU A 128 -34.07 42.81 6.06
N ALA A 129 -33.64 44.05 6.34
CA ALA A 129 -33.44 44.52 7.71
C ALA A 129 -34.79 44.83 8.39
N PRO A 130 -34.92 44.62 9.71
CA PRO A 130 -36.06 45.12 10.48
C PRO A 130 -36.19 46.64 10.35
N ALA A 131 -37.42 47.16 10.43
CA ALA A 131 -37.72 48.56 10.14
C ALA A 131 -37.04 49.57 11.09
N ASP A 132 -36.67 49.13 12.29
CA ASP A 132 -36.06 49.87 13.38
C ASP A 132 -34.58 49.53 13.62
N TYR A 133 -33.99 48.66 12.79
CA TYR A 133 -32.60 48.25 12.95
C TYR A 133 -31.64 49.23 12.26
N GLU A 134 -30.76 49.83 13.04
CA GLU A 134 -29.58 50.56 12.58
C GLU A 134 -28.34 49.96 13.25
N GLY A 135 -27.34 49.55 12.47
CA GLY A 135 -26.18 48.84 13.01
C GLY A 135 -25.34 48.15 11.96
N THR A 136 -24.27 47.49 12.41
CA THR A 136 -23.39 46.70 11.54
C THR A 136 -23.76 45.23 11.62
N ILE A 137 -23.98 44.60 10.48
CA ILE A 137 -24.22 43.15 10.37
C ILE A 137 -23.06 42.43 9.69
N ILE A 138 -23.01 41.12 9.90
CA ILE A 138 -22.23 40.16 9.13
C ILE A 138 -23.11 38.97 8.76
N PHE A 139 -22.95 38.45 7.55
CA PHE A 139 -23.49 37.13 7.21
C PHE A 139 -22.48 36.07 7.63
N ASN A 140 -22.96 35.01 8.26
CA ASN A 140 -22.13 33.88 8.66
C ASN A 140 -22.70 32.59 8.07
N SER A 141 -21.87 31.86 7.32
CA SER A 141 -22.29 30.66 6.61
C SER A 141 -21.39 29.47 6.89
N THR A 142 -21.95 28.28 6.68
CA THR A 142 -21.21 27.05 6.49
C THR A 142 -21.43 26.57 5.08
N PHE A 143 -20.33 26.21 4.40
CA PHE A 143 -20.36 25.58 3.08
C PHE A 143 -19.94 24.12 3.21
N ALA A 144 -20.76 23.21 2.71
CA ALA A 144 -20.46 21.79 2.59
C ALA A 144 -20.21 21.47 1.11
N GLN A 145 -18.94 21.22 0.78
CA GLN A 145 -18.56 20.81 -0.58
C GLN A 145 -19.09 19.41 -0.89
N ASP A 146 -18.95 18.51 0.08
CA ASP A 146 -19.48 17.14 0.04
C ASP A 146 -19.82 16.69 1.47
N TYR A 147 -20.24 15.43 1.63
CA TYR A 147 -20.63 14.85 2.92
C TYR A 147 -19.56 14.95 4.02
N SER A 148 -18.28 14.88 3.65
CA SER A 148 -17.14 14.86 4.57
C SER A 148 -16.38 16.18 4.65
N THR A 149 -16.51 17.05 3.64
CA THR A 149 -15.73 18.28 3.49
C THR A 149 -16.62 19.51 3.64
N TYR A 150 -16.40 20.28 4.70
CA TYR A 150 -17.16 21.50 4.99
C TYR A 150 -16.35 22.51 5.83
N TRP A 151 -16.72 23.78 5.70
CA TRP A 151 -16.12 24.92 6.40
C TRP A 151 -17.20 25.67 7.15
N ILE A 152 -16.98 25.87 8.45
CA ILE A 152 -17.87 26.64 9.33
C ILE A 152 -17.27 28.03 9.53
N GLY A 153 -18.13 29.05 9.67
CA GLY A 153 -17.68 30.38 10.07
C GLY A 153 -17.20 31.24 8.91
N VAL A 154 -17.70 30.97 7.69
CA VAL A 154 -17.36 31.79 6.51
C VAL A 154 -18.16 33.09 6.62
N GLU A 155 -17.48 34.19 6.92
CA GLU A 155 -18.10 35.50 7.12
C GLU A 155 -18.08 36.36 5.85
N SER A 156 -19.10 37.20 5.67
CA SER A 156 -19.08 38.29 4.70
C SER A 156 -18.27 39.48 5.20
N PRO A 157 -17.94 40.47 4.33
CA PRO A 157 -17.58 41.81 4.78
C PRO A 157 -18.64 42.38 5.72
N ARG A 158 -18.23 43.29 6.61
CA ARG A 158 -19.14 44.04 7.50
C ARG A 158 -20.01 44.98 6.67
N ILE A 159 -21.30 45.02 6.97
CA ILE A 159 -22.28 45.86 6.26
C ILE A 159 -22.98 46.75 7.26
N THR A 160 -22.95 48.06 7.04
CA THR A 160 -23.67 49.03 7.87
C THR A 160 -25.06 49.28 7.30
N VAL A 161 -26.09 49.08 8.12
CA VAL A 161 -27.49 49.35 7.78
C VAL A 161 -27.88 50.70 8.40
N LEU A 162 -28.23 51.67 7.55
CA LEU A 162 -28.68 53.02 7.92
C LEU A 162 -30.15 53.20 7.51
N GLY A 163 -31.08 52.60 8.26
CA GLY A 163 -32.51 52.61 7.94
C GLY A 163 -32.83 52.01 6.56
N ARG A 164 -33.83 52.57 5.85
CA ARG A 164 -34.26 52.08 4.52
C ARG A 164 -33.27 52.35 3.37
N SER A 165 -32.21 53.12 3.59
CA SER A 165 -31.13 53.33 2.62
C SER A 165 -29.92 52.46 3.01
N ILE A 166 -29.76 51.33 2.33
CA ILE A 166 -28.60 50.47 2.52
C ILE A 166 -27.44 51.03 1.68
N GLU A 167 -26.52 51.74 2.33
CA GLU A 167 -25.21 52.06 1.75
C GLU A 167 -24.23 50.93 2.10
N VAL A 168 -23.89 50.07 1.13
CA VAL A 168 -22.87 49.04 1.33
C VAL A 168 -21.49 49.69 1.29
N MET A 169 -21.01 50.13 2.46
CA MET A 169 -19.60 50.49 2.65
C MET A 169 -18.81 49.20 2.94
N THR A 170 -18.24 48.58 1.90
CA THR A 170 -17.27 47.49 2.10
C THR A 170 -15.96 48.08 2.62
N SER A 171 -15.72 47.98 3.93
CA SER A 171 -14.36 48.12 4.47
C SER A 171 -13.63 46.78 4.34
N PRO A 172 -12.48 46.70 3.64
CA PRO A 172 -11.68 45.47 3.65
C PRO A 172 -11.23 45.14 5.08
N THR A 173 -11.24 43.86 5.41
CA THR A 173 -10.73 43.35 6.70
C THR A 173 -9.31 43.90 6.94
N PRO A 174 -9.01 44.49 8.11
CA PRO A 174 -7.71 45.09 8.34
C PRO A 174 -6.62 44.02 8.21
N PRO A 175 -5.49 44.30 7.55
CA PRO A 175 -4.30 43.46 7.64
C PRO A 175 -3.86 43.38 9.12
N PRO A 176 -3.27 42.27 9.58
CA PRO A 176 -2.67 42.23 10.90
C PRO A 176 -1.46 43.18 10.90
N THR A 177 -1.65 44.39 11.41
CA THR A 177 -0.61 45.41 11.45
C THR A 177 0.29 45.19 12.67
N GLU A 178 1.57 44.98 12.41
CA GLU A 178 2.65 45.05 13.39
C GLU A 178 2.66 46.42 14.10
N ARG A 179 2.76 46.40 15.43
CA ARG A 179 2.91 47.62 16.23
C ARG A 179 4.40 47.87 16.50
N PRO A 180 4.93 49.07 16.21
CA PRO A 180 6.27 49.44 16.61
C PRO A 180 6.25 49.97 18.05
N THR A 181 7.00 49.33 18.94
CA THR A 181 7.55 49.99 20.12
C THR A 181 9.02 49.63 20.24
N THR A 182 9.83 50.68 20.27
CA THR A 182 11.27 50.75 20.53
C THR A 182 11.67 49.80 21.69
N PRO A 183 12.84 49.14 21.60
CA PRO A 183 13.11 47.89 22.30
C PRO A 183 13.59 48.10 23.74
N PRO A 184 13.18 47.22 24.66
CA PRO A 184 14.08 46.62 25.62
C PRO A 184 14.38 45.19 25.19
N TYR A 185 15.67 44.88 25.16
CA TYR A 185 16.28 43.58 24.90
C TYR A 185 15.44 42.42 25.45
N TYR A 186 14.89 41.61 24.54
CA TYR A 186 14.47 40.25 24.81
C TYR A 186 14.90 39.40 23.61
N GLU A 187 15.67 38.35 23.90
CA GLU A 187 16.08 37.35 22.94
C GLU A 187 14.86 36.77 22.24
N ALA A 188 14.95 36.66 20.91
CA ALA A 188 13.89 36.07 20.10
C ALA A 188 13.53 34.68 20.64
N PRO A 189 12.24 34.36 20.84
CA PRO A 189 11.83 32.98 20.91
C PRO A 189 12.13 32.39 19.53
N VAL A 190 13.09 31.48 19.50
CA VAL A 190 13.35 30.58 18.38
C VAL A 190 12.01 29.94 18.00
N ALA A 191 11.43 30.36 16.87
CA ALA A 191 10.39 29.58 16.23
C ALA A 191 10.97 28.18 15.99
N PRO A 192 10.26 27.10 16.34
CA PRO A 192 10.80 25.77 16.13
C PRO A 192 11.00 25.59 14.62
N GLU A 193 12.26 25.42 14.24
CA GLU A 193 12.81 25.14 12.91
C GLU A 193 12.13 23.93 12.18
N LYS A 194 11.11 23.31 12.80
CA LYS A 194 10.49 22.06 12.35
C LYS A 194 9.38 22.23 11.30
N ASP A 195 8.74 23.38 11.14
CA ASP A 195 7.51 23.48 10.31
C ASP A 195 7.72 23.92 8.85
N GLU A 196 8.73 24.75 8.56
CA GLU A 196 9.01 25.14 7.17
C GLU A 196 9.52 23.97 6.31
N ALA A 197 10.40 23.13 6.88
CA ALA A 197 10.96 21.98 6.18
C ALA A 197 9.89 20.94 5.82
N LEU A 198 8.92 20.71 6.72
CA LEU A 198 7.79 19.82 6.47
C LEU A 198 6.82 20.39 5.42
N THR A 199 6.59 21.70 5.46
CA THR A 199 5.76 22.39 4.46
C THR A 199 6.40 22.33 3.07
N ARG A 200 7.72 22.58 2.96
CA ARG A 200 8.47 22.38 1.71
C ARG A 200 8.42 20.92 1.24
N LYS A 201 8.52 19.95 2.15
CA LYS A 201 8.41 18.52 1.85
C LYS A 201 7.08 18.13 1.21
N ARG A 202 5.98 18.72 1.69
CA ARG A 202 4.62 18.36 1.26
C ARG A 202 4.11 19.22 0.10
N ALA A 203 4.84 20.26 -0.29
CA ALA A 203 4.44 21.18 -1.36
C ALA A 203 4.14 20.47 -2.69
N ILE A 204 4.88 19.42 -3.05
CA ILE A 204 4.67 18.67 -4.29
C ILE A 204 3.31 17.96 -4.37
N TYR A 205 2.69 17.66 -3.23
CA TYR A 205 1.36 17.01 -3.19
C TYR A 205 0.21 18.00 -3.38
N SER A 206 0.49 19.30 -3.34
CA SER A 206 -0.53 20.34 -3.53
C SER A 206 -1.13 20.24 -4.93
N GLY A 207 -2.46 20.05 -4.99
CA GLY A 207 -3.19 19.89 -6.24
C GLY A 207 -3.27 18.47 -6.80
N CYS A 208 -2.71 17.46 -6.12
CA CYS A 208 -2.80 16.06 -6.56
C CYS A 208 -4.23 15.53 -6.60
N GLY A 209 -4.69 15.17 -7.80
CA GLY A 209 -6.06 14.71 -8.07
C GLY A 209 -7.08 15.82 -8.29
N THR A 210 -6.68 17.10 -8.22
CA THR A 210 -7.59 18.24 -8.48
C THR A 210 -7.10 19.14 -9.62
N THR A 211 -5.81 19.46 -9.64
CA THR A 211 -5.19 20.28 -10.71
C THR A 211 -3.96 19.61 -11.32
N ARG A 212 -3.49 18.52 -10.71
CA ARG A 212 -2.28 17.79 -11.11
C ARG A 212 -2.52 16.30 -11.04
N THR A 213 -1.89 15.59 -11.95
CA THR A 213 -1.83 14.14 -11.94
C THR A 213 -0.62 13.70 -11.13
N CYS A 214 -0.83 12.84 -10.14
CA CYS A 214 0.24 12.44 -9.24
C CYS A 214 0.38 10.93 -9.16
N PHE A 215 1.63 10.47 -9.13
CA PHE A 215 2.00 9.08 -8.99
C PHE A 215 3.20 8.97 -8.05
N GLY A 216 3.20 7.98 -7.17
CA GLY A 216 4.21 7.89 -6.12
C GLY A 216 4.53 6.45 -5.71
N ALA A 217 5.68 6.31 -5.06
CA ALA A 217 6.19 5.07 -4.50
C ALA A 217 6.55 5.29 -3.02
N PRO A 218 6.13 4.42 -2.08
CA PRO A 218 5.40 3.15 -2.29
C PRO A 218 3.92 3.34 -2.66
N ASN A 219 3.21 2.26 -3.03
CA ASN A 219 1.80 2.34 -3.44
C ASN A 219 0.92 3.04 -2.38
N ASN A 220 -0.01 3.88 -2.83
CA ASN A 220 -0.91 4.71 -2.02
C ASN A 220 -0.24 5.77 -1.11
N CYS A 221 1.06 6.09 -1.30
CA CYS A 221 1.74 7.12 -0.51
C CYS A 221 1.28 8.56 -0.83
N ILE A 222 0.56 8.75 -1.94
CA ILE A 222 0.04 10.07 -2.34
C ILE A 222 -1.02 10.56 -1.34
N ASP A 223 -1.82 9.65 -0.79
CA ASP A 223 -2.87 10.00 0.17
C ASP A 223 -2.29 10.37 1.53
N THR A 224 -1.20 9.70 1.93
CA THR A 224 -0.45 9.96 3.18
C THR A 224 0.60 11.06 3.04
N GLN A 225 0.86 11.55 1.82
CA GLN A 225 1.83 12.61 1.51
C GLN A 225 3.27 12.33 2.01
N ASP A 226 3.66 11.06 1.97
CA ASP A 226 4.92 10.56 2.54
C ASP A 226 5.72 9.68 1.55
N CYS A 227 5.45 9.82 0.24
CA CYS A 227 6.17 9.11 -0.80
C CYS A 227 7.68 9.32 -0.72
N LYS A 228 8.43 8.22 -0.88
CA LYS A 228 9.89 8.23 -1.03
C LYS A 228 10.30 8.74 -2.41
N ALA A 229 9.49 8.44 -3.43
CA ALA A 229 9.56 9.04 -4.75
C ALA A 229 8.16 9.46 -5.21
N VAL A 230 8.04 10.63 -5.81
CA VAL A 230 6.77 11.12 -6.37
C VAL A 230 7.02 11.91 -7.65
N VAL A 231 6.09 11.76 -8.59
CA VAL A 231 5.95 12.61 -9.77
C VAL A 231 4.59 13.31 -9.72
N ALA A 232 4.59 14.63 -9.95
CA ALA A 232 3.40 15.43 -10.14
C ALA A 232 3.46 16.07 -11.53
N ILE A 233 2.37 15.98 -12.29
CA ILE A 233 2.27 16.43 -13.67
C ILE A 233 1.14 17.44 -13.76
N SER A 234 1.41 18.59 -14.35
CA SER A 234 0.41 19.61 -14.61
C SER A 234 0.47 20.09 -16.05
N VAL A 235 -0.68 20.41 -16.62
CA VAL A 235 -0.78 20.90 -17.99
C VAL A 235 -1.15 22.38 -17.96
N ARG A 236 -0.38 23.21 -18.66
CA ARG A 236 -0.65 24.65 -18.79
C ARG A 236 -0.60 25.04 -20.26
N GLY A 237 -1.77 25.12 -20.89
CA GLY A 237 -1.88 25.26 -22.34
C GLY A 237 -1.24 24.04 -23.02
N GLU A 238 -0.24 24.28 -23.87
CA GLU A 238 0.48 23.24 -24.61
C GLU A 238 1.66 22.61 -23.85
N ARG A 239 1.97 23.09 -22.63
CA ARG A 239 3.15 22.66 -21.87
C ARG A 239 2.79 21.64 -20.79
N TYR A 240 3.53 20.54 -20.78
CA TYR A 240 3.47 19.52 -19.73
C TYR A 240 4.62 19.76 -18.74
N ILE A 241 4.26 20.13 -17.53
CA ILE A 241 5.21 20.43 -16.45
C ILE A 241 5.26 19.22 -15.52
N PHE A 242 6.45 18.66 -15.37
CA PHE A 242 6.74 17.55 -14.49
C PHE A 242 7.51 18.06 -13.28
N GLU A 243 7.11 17.61 -12.10
CA GLU A 243 7.82 17.80 -10.84
C GLU A 243 8.16 16.41 -10.27
N LEU A 244 9.44 16.15 -10.03
CA LEU A 244 9.92 14.93 -9.39
C LEU A 244 10.51 15.28 -8.03
N GLN A 245 10.21 14.44 -7.04
CA GLN A 245 10.84 14.52 -5.73
C GLN A 245 11.25 13.11 -5.26
N GLY A 246 12.52 12.95 -4.86
CA GLY A 246 13.05 11.67 -4.38
C GLY A 246 13.95 11.82 -3.16
N GLU A 247 13.73 11.00 -2.13
CA GLU A 247 14.49 11.00 -0.87
C GLU A 247 15.66 9.99 -0.86
N SER A 248 16.83 10.42 -0.39
CA SER A 248 18.00 9.56 -0.16
C SER A 248 18.46 8.77 -1.41
N ALA A 249 18.45 9.44 -2.56
CA ALA A 249 18.89 8.91 -3.84
C ALA A 249 19.84 9.85 -4.58
N LYS A 250 20.64 9.26 -5.48
CA LYS A 250 21.47 9.98 -6.45
C LYS A 250 20.72 10.32 -7.73
N TYR A 251 19.61 9.63 -8.01
CA TYR A 251 18.72 9.98 -9.10
C TYR A 251 17.27 9.62 -8.81
N ILE A 252 16.36 10.35 -9.44
CA ILE A 252 14.96 10.00 -9.61
C ILE A 252 14.61 10.08 -11.11
N ALA A 253 13.84 9.14 -11.60
CA ALA A 253 13.50 9.03 -13.01
C ALA A 253 12.02 8.70 -13.21
N VAL A 254 11.43 9.29 -14.24
CA VAL A 254 10.10 8.94 -14.74
C VAL A 254 10.19 8.47 -16.19
N GLY A 255 9.65 7.29 -16.45
CA GLY A 255 9.53 6.68 -17.77
C GLY A 255 8.09 6.77 -18.29
N LEU A 256 7.94 7.06 -19.58
CA LEU A 256 6.72 6.83 -20.32
C LEU A 256 6.84 5.51 -21.07
N SER A 257 5.93 4.59 -20.81
CA SER A 257 5.92 3.26 -21.41
C SER A 257 4.55 2.90 -21.99
N GLU A 258 4.54 1.92 -22.89
CA GLU A 258 3.31 1.33 -23.45
C GLU A 258 2.79 0.16 -22.61
N ASP A 259 3.61 -0.38 -21.71
CA ASP A 259 3.23 -1.40 -20.74
C ASP A 259 3.70 -1.03 -19.32
N ASP A 260 3.40 -1.87 -18.34
CA ASP A 260 3.77 -1.68 -16.94
C ASP A 260 5.19 -2.19 -16.60
N LYS A 261 6.01 -2.50 -17.62
CA LYS A 261 7.32 -3.12 -17.47
C LYS A 261 8.41 -2.18 -17.97
N MET A 262 9.57 -2.25 -17.32
CA MET A 262 10.77 -1.59 -17.83
C MET A 262 11.24 -2.33 -19.08
N GLY A 263 11.28 -1.61 -20.20
CA GLY A 263 11.54 -2.15 -21.52
C GLY A 263 12.03 -1.06 -22.46
N ASP A 264 11.31 -0.84 -23.55
CA ASP A 264 11.62 0.16 -24.57
C ASP A 264 10.92 1.49 -24.25
N ASP A 265 11.46 2.20 -23.26
CA ASP A 265 10.81 3.35 -22.60
C ASP A 265 11.55 4.67 -22.81
N SER A 266 10.79 5.77 -22.94
CA SER A 266 11.34 7.14 -22.90
C SER A 266 11.43 7.61 -21.45
N VAL A 267 12.66 7.86 -20.97
CA VAL A 267 12.93 8.20 -19.57
C VAL A 267 13.47 9.62 -19.44
N VAL A 268 12.99 10.33 -18.45
CA VAL A 268 13.59 11.58 -17.97
C VAL A 268 14.10 11.36 -16.56
N GLU A 269 15.36 11.67 -16.32
CA GLU A 269 16.03 11.45 -15.03
C GLU A 269 16.63 12.76 -14.50
N CYS A 270 16.43 13.00 -13.22
CA CYS A 270 17.08 14.06 -12.46
C CYS A 270 18.15 13.43 -11.58
N THR A 271 19.40 13.83 -11.79
CA THR A 271 20.56 13.21 -11.15
C THR A 271 21.32 14.24 -10.34
N GLU A 272 21.75 13.86 -9.14
CA GLU A 272 22.57 14.70 -8.28
C GLU A 272 24.06 14.38 -8.47
N THR A 273 24.86 15.41 -8.70
CA THR A 273 26.33 15.33 -8.69
C THR A 273 26.91 16.57 -8.04
N ALA A 274 27.66 16.37 -6.95
CA ALA A 274 28.30 17.44 -6.18
C ALA A 274 27.32 18.54 -5.71
N GLY A 275 26.14 18.14 -5.25
CA GLY A 275 25.08 19.01 -4.75
C GLY A 275 24.27 19.72 -5.84
N LYS A 276 24.54 19.44 -7.12
CA LYS A 276 23.82 20.03 -8.25
C LYS A 276 22.95 18.99 -8.94
N ILE A 277 21.76 19.40 -9.33
CA ILE A 277 20.83 18.55 -10.09
C ILE A 277 21.02 18.80 -11.59
N TYR A 278 21.11 17.71 -12.33
CA TYR A 278 21.17 17.69 -13.78
C TYR A 278 19.96 16.94 -14.33
N LEU A 279 19.34 17.52 -15.37
CA LEU A 279 18.25 16.90 -16.11
C LEU A 279 18.83 16.16 -17.32
N HIS A 280 18.52 14.88 -17.43
CA HIS A 280 18.89 14.07 -18.58
C HIS A 280 17.67 13.37 -19.16
N HIS A 281 17.79 13.07 -20.44
CA HIS A 281 16.88 12.19 -21.14
C HIS A 281 17.62 10.91 -21.50
N SER A 282 16.98 9.78 -21.25
CA SER A 282 17.54 8.46 -21.48
C SER A 282 16.51 7.54 -22.12
N TRP A 283 17.02 6.48 -22.76
CA TRP A 283 16.23 5.42 -23.35
C TRP A 283 16.52 4.13 -22.59
N ASN A 284 15.45 3.41 -22.23
CA ASN A 284 15.61 2.06 -21.74
C ASN A 284 15.56 1.08 -22.91
N THR A 285 16.42 0.07 -22.87
CA THR A 285 16.30 -1.14 -23.69
C THR A 285 16.33 -2.34 -22.75
N GLY A 286 15.19 -2.99 -22.53
CA GLY A 286 15.04 -4.02 -21.51
C GLY A 286 15.33 -3.47 -20.10
N HIS A 287 16.39 -3.97 -19.45
CA HIS A 287 16.80 -3.51 -18.10
C HIS A 287 18.05 -2.62 -18.11
N LYS A 288 18.41 -2.08 -19.27
CA LYS A 288 19.54 -1.16 -19.44
C LYS A 288 19.01 0.23 -19.73
N ASN A 289 19.69 1.22 -19.17
CA ASN A 289 19.40 2.63 -19.38
C ASN A 289 20.62 3.30 -20.02
N GLU A 290 20.38 4.08 -21.07
CA GLU A 290 21.42 4.82 -21.78
C GLU A 290 20.93 6.26 -22.04
N ARG A 291 21.77 7.24 -21.68
CA ARG A 291 21.50 8.65 -21.96
C ARG A 291 21.61 8.93 -23.44
N LEU A 292 20.68 9.76 -23.91
CA LEU A 292 20.67 10.26 -25.27
C LEU A 292 21.21 11.71 -25.28
N PRO A 293 21.79 12.16 -26.41
CA PRO A 293 22.17 13.56 -26.57
C PRO A 293 20.96 14.46 -26.37
N SER A 294 21.10 15.52 -25.56
CA SER A 294 20.03 16.49 -25.37
C SER A 294 19.72 17.20 -26.68
N GLN A 295 18.60 16.84 -27.32
CA GLN A 295 18.06 17.60 -28.44
C GLN A 295 17.51 18.92 -27.91
N SER A 296 17.92 20.04 -28.50
CA SER A 296 17.48 21.38 -28.09
C SER A 296 15.95 21.49 -28.16
N GLY A 297 15.34 21.96 -27.07
CA GLY A 297 13.90 22.28 -27.01
C GLY A 297 12.99 21.16 -26.50
N MET A 298 13.44 19.91 -26.40
CA MET A 298 12.58 18.79 -25.96
C MET A 298 12.25 18.81 -24.46
N LEU A 299 13.24 19.19 -23.64
CA LEU A 299 13.15 19.28 -22.19
C LEU A 299 13.77 20.59 -21.72
N SER A 300 13.16 21.21 -20.73
CA SER A 300 13.66 22.44 -20.11
C SER A 300 13.56 22.35 -18.59
N LEU A 301 14.71 22.41 -17.91
CA LEU A 301 14.75 22.45 -16.45
C LEU A 301 14.38 23.86 -15.97
N GLU A 302 13.29 23.99 -15.23
CA GLU A 302 12.79 25.28 -14.72
C GLU A 302 13.32 25.59 -13.32
N HIS A 303 13.29 24.60 -12.45
CA HIS A 303 13.73 24.74 -11.06
C HIS A 303 14.28 23.41 -10.54
N SER A 304 15.33 23.46 -9.73
CA SER A 304 15.89 22.26 -9.11
C SER A 304 16.57 22.59 -7.79
N THR A 305 16.39 21.72 -6.81
CA THR A 305 17.04 21.85 -5.49
C THR A 305 17.56 20.50 -5.03
N PHE A 306 18.62 20.54 -4.23
CA PHE A 306 19.13 19.39 -3.50
C PHE A 306 19.37 19.80 -2.05
N GLU A 307 18.43 19.45 -1.17
CA GLU A 307 18.42 19.80 0.25
C GLU A 307 18.04 18.55 1.05
N ASP A 308 18.59 18.37 2.26
CA ASP A 308 18.29 17.23 3.13
C ASP A 308 18.37 15.85 2.45
N ASN A 309 19.37 15.66 1.58
CA ASN A 309 19.55 14.44 0.78
C ASN A 309 18.34 14.10 -0.10
N ARG A 310 17.61 15.13 -0.55
CA ARG A 310 16.44 15.02 -1.42
C ARG A 310 16.65 15.74 -2.72
N ILE A 311 16.32 15.06 -3.82
CA ILE A 311 16.28 15.65 -5.15
C ILE A 311 14.88 16.21 -5.37
N TYR A 312 14.80 17.49 -5.77
CA TYR A 312 13.61 18.06 -6.38
C TYR A 312 14.00 18.64 -7.74
N CYS A 313 13.22 18.33 -8.77
CA CYS A 313 13.38 18.95 -10.08
C CYS A 313 12.02 19.19 -10.73
N ARG A 314 11.90 20.36 -11.33
CA ARG A 314 10.74 20.78 -12.10
C ARG A 314 11.19 21.10 -13.51
N PHE A 315 10.59 20.43 -14.49
CA PHE A 315 10.95 20.59 -15.88
C PHE A 315 9.72 20.53 -16.77
N THR A 316 9.82 21.21 -17.92
CA THR A 316 8.82 21.14 -18.98
C THR A 316 9.26 20.14 -20.03
N ARG A 317 8.31 19.33 -20.52
CA ARG A 317 8.46 18.42 -21.65
C ARG A 317 7.50 18.81 -22.76
N GLU A 318 7.99 18.80 -24.00
CA GLU A 318 7.16 19.04 -25.19
C GLU A 318 6.09 17.94 -25.36
N ARG A 319 4.93 18.33 -25.87
CA ARG A 319 3.79 17.41 -26.06
C ARG A 319 4.06 16.27 -27.04
N ARG A 320 5.00 16.48 -27.99
CA ARG A 320 5.46 15.49 -28.95
C ARG A 320 6.97 15.45 -28.96
N THR A 321 7.52 14.30 -28.65
CA THR A 321 8.96 14.08 -28.62
C THR A 321 9.30 12.82 -29.40
N THR A 322 10.26 12.91 -30.33
CA THR A 322 10.76 11.71 -31.02
C THR A 322 12.02 11.24 -30.34
N VAL A 323 11.97 10.03 -29.78
CA VAL A 323 13.03 9.42 -29.00
C VAL A 323 13.38 8.09 -29.63
N ASN A 324 14.64 7.89 -30.02
CA ASN A 324 15.11 6.64 -30.63
C ASN A 324 14.24 6.17 -31.81
N ASN A 325 13.87 7.09 -32.71
CA ASN A 325 12.95 6.89 -33.86
C ASN A 325 11.51 6.47 -33.49
N ARG A 326 11.12 6.62 -32.22
CA ARG A 326 9.75 6.42 -31.75
C ARG A 326 9.14 7.74 -31.31
N GLU A 327 7.93 8.04 -31.78
CA GLU A 327 7.21 9.24 -31.38
C GLU A 327 6.43 8.99 -30.08
N PHE A 328 6.61 9.89 -29.11
CA PHE A 328 5.82 9.97 -27.89
C PHE A 328 4.97 11.23 -27.94
N ASP A 329 3.68 11.05 -28.23
CA ASP A 329 2.65 12.08 -28.17
C ASP A 329 1.87 11.95 -26.85
N ILE A 330 2.19 12.78 -25.86
CA ILE A 330 1.54 12.77 -24.53
C ILE A 330 0.19 13.49 -24.50
N GLU A 331 -0.17 14.19 -25.56
CA GLU A 331 -1.46 14.87 -25.71
C GLU A 331 -2.55 13.87 -26.14
N ASN A 332 -2.25 13.03 -27.13
CA ASN A 332 -3.26 12.15 -27.73
C ASN A 332 -3.23 10.72 -27.20
N ASN A 333 -2.07 10.23 -26.76
CA ASN A 333 -1.89 8.85 -26.33
C ASN A 333 -1.83 8.74 -24.80
N ALA A 334 -2.25 7.57 -24.30
CA ALA A 334 -2.14 7.20 -22.91
C ALA A 334 -0.91 6.33 -22.70
N TYR A 335 -0.12 6.61 -21.65
CA TYR A 335 1.08 5.85 -21.30
C TYR A 335 1.01 5.35 -19.87
N TYR A 336 1.77 4.30 -19.60
CA TYR A 336 2.14 3.91 -18.25
C TYR A 336 3.22 4.85 -17.73
N LEU A 337 3.11 5.22 -16.45
CA LEU A 337 4.17 5.93 -15.73
C LEU A 337 5.02 4.92 -14.97
N LEU A 338 6.32 4.92 -15.27
CA LEU A 338 7.31 4.14 -14.54
C LEU A 338 8.13 5.08 -13.68
N LEU A 339 8.03 4.97 -12.36
CA LEU A 339 8.78 5.80 -11.42
C LEU A 339 9.91 4.97 -10.80
N ALA A 340 11.14 5.49 -10.80
CA ALA A 340 12.28 4.79 -10.23
C ALA A 340 13.27 5.75 -9.57
N MET A 341 13.99 5.27 -8.55
CA MET A 341 15.09 6.01 -7.92
C MET A 341 16.21 5.07 -7.47
N GLY A 342 17.45 5.57 -7.50
CA GLY A 342 18.62 4.77 -7.16
C GLY A 342 19.77 5.59 -6.59
N ARG A 343 20.79 4.89 -6.08
CA ARG A 343 21.97 5.50 -5.44
C ARG A 343 23.22 5.49 -6.30
N ASP A 344 23.18 4.81 -7.44
CA ASP A 344 24.33 4.63 -8.32
C ASP A 344 24.10 5.34 -9.65
N LEU A 345 25.14 5.99 -10.17
CA LEU A 345 25.18 6.56 -11.52
C LEU A 345 26.20 5.81 -12.36
N LYS A 346 25.93 5.67 -13.66
CA LYS A 346 26.88 5.14 -14.64
C LYS A 346 27.41 6.29 -15.51
N PRO A 347 28.54 6.11 -16.21
CA PRO A 347 29.08 7.16 -17.07
C PRO A 347 28.09 7.70 -18.11
N ASN A 348 27.23 6.84 -18.68
CA ASN A 348 26.24 7.20 -19.70
C ASN A 348 24.80 6.81 -19.32
N GLY A 349 24.43 6.88 -18.04
CA GLY A 349 23.08 6.49 -17.60
C GLY A 349 22.97 6.35 -16.09
N VAL A 350 21.85 5.80 -15.64
CA VAL A 350 21.64 5.52 -14.21
C VAL A 350 21.98 4.07 -13.85
N GLY A 351 22.35 3.88 -12.58
CA GLY A 351 22.58 2.57 -11.97
C GLY A 351 21.26 1.87 -11.60
N TYR A 352 21.36 0.75 -10.90
CA TYR A 352 20.19 -0.03 -10.50
C TYR A 352 19.34 0.76 -9.49
N HIS A 353 18.02 0.80 -9.69
CA HIS A 353 17.10 1.46 -8.78
C HIS A 353 16.81 0.57 -7.56
N PHE A 354 16.77 1.15 -6.35
CA PHE A 354 16.35 0.40 -5.16
C PHE A 354 14.84 0.50 -4.90
N LEU A 355 14.18 1.53 -5.46
CA LEU A 355 12.74 1.72 -5.41
C LEU A 355 12.22 1.94 -6.82
N ARG A 356 11.13 1.24 -7.17
CA ARG A 356 10.42 1.35 -8.44
C ARG A 356 8.92 1.18 -8.22
N GLU A 357 8.12 1.81 -9.05
CA GLU A 357 6.69 1.62 -9.11
C GLU A 357 6.18 1.87 -10.53
N ALA A 358 5.22 1.09 -11.01
CA ALA A 358 4.58 1.27 -12.30
C ALA A 358 3.10 1.57 -12.10
N SER A 359 2.50 2.45 -12.90
CA SER A 359 1.07 2.72 -12.84
C SER A 359 0.25 1.48 -13.21
N ALA A 360 -0.90 1.23 -12.59
CA ALA A 360 -1.75 0.07 -12.90
C ALA A 360 -2.36 0.12 -14.30
N THR A 361 -2.61 1.32 -14.83
CA THR A 361 -3.28 1.53 -16.11
C THR A 361 -2.59 2.64 -16.89
N ARG A 362 -2.52 2.52 -18.21
CA ARG A 362 -2.19 3.64 -19.08
C ARG A 362 -3.15 4.81 -18.87
N ARG A 363 -2.63 6.04 -18.83
CA ARG A 363 -3.42 7.26 -18.68
C ARG A 363 -2.90 8.37 -19.56
N ARG A 364 -3.80 9.27 -19.98
CA ARG A 364 -3.41 10.53 -20.58
C ARG A 364 -2.96 11.47 -19.47
N LEU A 365 -1.86 12.17 -19.71
CA LEU A 365 -1.25 13.02 -18.67
C LEU A 365 -2.03 14.32 -18.43
N ALA A 366 -2.94 14.67 -19.34
CA ALA A 366 -3.91 15.76 -19.17
C ALA A 366 -5.07 15.40 -18.25
N ASP A 367 -5.37 14.11 -18.06
CA ASP A 367 -6.44 13.68 -17.17
C ASP A 367 -5.95 13.76 -15.72
N VAL A 368 -6.52 14.69 -14.96
CA VAL A 368 -6.18 14.89 -13.55
C VAL A 368 -6.59 13.66 -12.73
N ALA A 369 -5.61 12.99 -12.13
CA ALA A 369 -5.87 11.80 -11.31
C ALA A 369 -4.78 11.56 -10.25
N ARG A 370 -5.16 10.83 -9.19
CA ARG A 370 -4.20 10.11 -8.36
C ARG A 370 -4.03 8.72 -8.96
N ILE A 371 -2.83 8.40 -9.42
CA ILE A 371 -2.57 7.15 -10.13
C ILE A 371 -2.23 6.05 -9.12
N ALA A 372 -2.95 4.94 -9.19
CA ALA A 372 -2.64 3.73 -8.42
C ALA A 372 -1.49 2.95 -9.07
N ALA A 373 -0.66 2.29 -8.25
CA ALA A 373 0.38 1.40 -8.74
C ALA A 373 -0.18 0.03 -9.18
N ALA A 374 0.55 -0.65 -10.07
CA ALA A 374 0.29 -2.02 -10.47
C ALA A 374 0.47 -2.99 -9.27
N ASP A 375 -0.38 -4.00 -9.21
CA ASP A 375 -0.40 -4.98 -8.12
C ASP A 375 0.59 -6.12 -8.36
N ASP A 376 1.58 -6.30 -7.49
CA ASP A 376 2.55 -7.41 -7.54
C ASP A 376 1.98 -8.74 -6.97
N VAL A 377 0.66 -8.98 -7.05
CA VAL A 377 -0.02 -10.09 -6.36
C VAL A 377 0.52 -11.47 -6.79
N LEU A 378 0.75 -11.68 -8.08
CA LEU A 378 1.28 -12.96 -8.57
C LEU A 378 2.68 -13.24 -8.03
N ILE A 379 3.52 -12.22 -7.87
CA ILE A 379 4.86 -12.35 -7.28
C ILE A 379 4.75 -12.80 -5.82
N ARG A 380 3.80 -12.22 -5.05
CA ARG A 380 3.55 -12.62 -3.65
C ARG A 380 3.03 -14.05 -3.56
N VAL A 381 2.11 -14.45 -4.44
CA VAL A 381 1.59 -15.83 -4.51
C VAL A 381 2.69 -16.82 -4.84
N HIS A 382 3.56 -16.51 -5.82
CA HIS A 382 4.74 -17.31 -6.13
C HIS A 382 5.62 -17.52 -4.90
N GLY A 383 5.98 -16.43 -4.21
CA GLY A 383 6.81 -16.49 -3.01
C GLY A 383 6.19 -17.33 -1.89
N ALA A 384 4.89 -17.15 -1.62
CA ALA A 384 4.16 -17.90 -0.60
C ALA A 384 4.13 -19.41 -0.90
N LEU A 385 3.87 -19.80 -2.16
CA LEU A 385 3.88 -21.19 -2.58
C LEU A 385 5.28 -21.81 -2.45
N MET A 386 6.34 -21.09 -2.81
CA MET A 386 7.72 -21.59 -2.69
C MET A 386 8.15 -21.77 -1.23
N ILE A 387 7.78 -20.84 -0.34
CA ILE A 387 8.05 -20.96 1.10
C ILE A 387 7.30 -22.15 1.70
N ALA A 388 5.99 -22.28 1.43
CA ALA A 388 5.19 -23.39 1.93
C ALA A 388 5.71 -24.74 1.43
N SER A 389 6.17 -24.80 0.18
CA SER A 389 6.73 -25.99 -0.46
C SER A 389 8.07 -26.41 0.12
N TRP A 390 9.03 -25.49 0.22
CA TRP A 390 10.43 -25.85 0.48
C TRP A 390 10.83 -25.72 1.95
N ILE A 391 10.30 -24.74 2.68
CA ILE A 391 10.52 -24.61 4.13
C ILE A 391 9.56 -25.54 4.89
N GLY A 392 8.30 -25.61 4.44
CA GLY A 392 7.27 -26.43 5.05
C GLY A 392 7.32 -27.90 4.65
N THR A 393 6.61 -28.23 3.56
CA THR A 393 6.25 -29.62 3.25
C THR A 393 7.45 -30.47 2.85
N ALA A 394 8.43 -29.90 2.14
CA ALA A 394 9.64 -30.62 1.75
C ALA A 394 10.46 -31.03 2.99
N SER A 395 10.67 -30.12 3.92
CA SER A 395 11.46 -30.35 5.14
C SER A 395 10.84 -31.42 6.02
N VAL A 396 9.51 -31.36 6.24
CA VAL A 396 8.76 -32.38 6.99
C VAL A 396 8.83 -33.74 6.29
N GLY A 397 8.64 -33.77 4.97
CA GLY A 397 8.67 -35.01 4.20
C GLY A 397 10.06 -35.68 4.15
N ILE A 398 11.14 -34.90 4.06
CA ILE A 398 12.54 -35.40 4.09
C ILE A 398 12.87 -35.97 5.47
N LEU A 399 12.54 -35.25 6.55
CA LEU A 399 12.78 -35.68 7.92
C LEU A 399 12.14 -37.05 8.19
N MET A 400 10.89 -37.21 7.76
CA MET A 400 10.13 -38.44 7.95
C MET A 400 10.68 -39.63 7.16
N ALA A 401 11.05 -39.42 5.90
CA ALA A 401 11.69 -40.49 5.11
C ALA A 401 13.04 -40.92 5.65
N ARG A 402 13.75 -40.07 6.40
CA ARG A 402 15.07 -40.39 6.95
C ARG A 402 15.00 -41.07 8.32
N TYR A 403 14.25 -40.52 9.27
CA TYR A 403 14.36 -40.93 10.69
C TYR A 403 13.15 -41.71 11.24
N TYR A 404 12.04 -41.80 10.50
CA TYR A 404 10.78 -42.31 11.06
C TYR A 404 10.33 -43.67 10.53
N LYS A 405 11.19 -44.36 9.77
CA LYS A 405 10.88 -45.68 9.21
C LYS A 405 10.49 -46.73 10.25
N GLN A 406 11.04 -46.63 11.47
CA GLN A 406 10.88 -47.61 12.55
C GLN A 406 10.08 -47.08 13.75
N THR A 407 9.32 -45.99 13.58
CA THR A 407 8.66 -45.27 14.70
C THR A 407 7.15 -45.53 14.83
N TRP A 408 6.50 -46.00 13.77
CA TRP A 408 5.06 -46.32 13.74
C TRP A 408 4.81 -47.68 13.10
N LEU A 409 5.41 -48.73 13.68
CA LEU A 409 5.34 -50.09 13.14
C LEU A 409 4.05 -50.83 13.55
N ARG A 410 3.35 -50.33 14.59
CA ARG A 410 2.09 -50.90 15.07
C ARG A 410 0.87 -50.54 14.23
N SER A 411 0.93 -49.44 13.49
CA SER A 411 -0.20 -48.89 12.75
C SER A 411 0.19 -48.68 11.30
N SER A 412 -0.67 -49.10 10.37
CA SER A 412 -0.50 -48.87 8.93
C SER A 412 -1.59 -47.96 8.41
N LEU A 413 -1.28 -47.10 7.45
CA LEU A 413 -2.27 -46.28 6.75
C LEU A 413 -2.54 -46.93 5.38
N CYS A 414 -3.77 -47.38 5.13
CA CYS A 414 -4.16 -48.04 3.87
C CYS A 414 -3.21 -49.19 3.47
N GLY A 415 -2.81 -50.03 4.43
CA GLY A 415 -1.91 -51.17 4.21
C GLY A 415 -0.46 -50.81 3.91
N LYS A 416 -0.05 -49.54 4.08
CA LYS A 416 1.34 -49.08 3.94
C LYS A 416 1.88 -48.52 5.25
N ASP A 417 3.20 -48.53 5.40
CA ASP A 417 3.88 -47.89 6.54
C ASP A 417 3.53 -46.41 6.60
N GLN A 418 3.27 -45.89 7.80
CA GLN A 418 2.85 -44.49 7.95
C GLN A 418 3.89 -43.49 7.45
N TRP A 419 5.18 -43.73 7.73
CA TRP A 419 6.25 -42.84 7.27
C TRP A 419 6.24 -42.71 5.74
N PHE A 420 5.93 -43.80 5.03
CA PHE A 420 5.93 -43.83 3.57
C PHE A 420 4.70 -43.13 2.99
N ALA A 421 3.53 -43.35 3.60
CA ALA A 421 2.29 -42.68 3.19
C ALA A 421 2.40 -41.16 3.36
N TRP A 422 2.84 -40.70 4.53
CA TRP A 422 2.98 -39.29 4.83
C TRP A 422 4.14 -38.62 4.07
N HIS A 423 5.27 -39.32 3.86
CA HIS A 423 6.35 -38.80 3.00
C HIS A 423 5.83 -38.54 1.60
N ARG A 424 5.11 -39.51 1.01
CA ARG A 424 4.52 -39.34 -0.32
C ARG A 424 3.51 -38.20 -0.36
N PHE A 425 2.66 -38.06 0.65
CA PHE A 425 1.71 -36.94 0.74
C PHE A 425 2.42 -35.58 0.69
N PHE A 426 3.40 -35.36 1.57
CA PHE A 426 4.13 -34.09 1.59
C PHE A 426 4.95 -33.85 0.33
N MET A 427 5.57 -34.88 -0.27
CA MET A 427 6.32 -34.73 -1.52
C MET A 427 5.42 -34.40 -2.71
N ILE A 428 4.21 -34.96 -2.80
CA ILE A 428 3.23 -34.59 -3.83
C ILE A 428 2.76 -33.15 -3.62
N LEU A 429 2.54 -32.74 -2.37
CA LEU A 429 2.16 -31.37 -2.04
C LEU A 429 3.27 -30.37 -2.40
N THR A 430 4.53 -30.66 -2.04
CA THR A 430 5.72 -29.90 -2.47
C THR A 430 5.78 -29.80 -3.99
N TRP A 431 5.64 -30.92 -4.70
CA TRP A 431 5.70 -30.94 -6.17
C TRP A 431 4.60 -30.08 -6.80
N SER A 432 3.38 -30.18 -6.29
CA SER A 432 2.22 -29.43 -6.80
C SER A 432 2.36 -27.92 -6.57
N MET A 433 2.75 -27.50 -5.36
CA MET A 433 2.97 -26.09 -5.05
C MET A 433 4.16 -25.51 -5.81
N THR A 434 5.24 -26.27 -5.99
CA THR A 434 6.39 -25.85 -6.80
C THR A 434 5.99 -25.63 -8.26
N ILE A 435 5.21 -26.53 -8.86
CA ILE A 435 4.73 -26.34 -10.24
C ILE A 435 3.78 -25.15 -10.33
N ALA A 436 2.82 -25.03 -9.42
CA ALA A 436 1.89 -23.89 -9.41
C ALA A 436 2.65 -22.56 -9.27
N GLY A 437 3.59 -22.47 -8.32
CA GLY A 437 4.41 -21.29 -8.13
C GLY A 437 5.30 -20.98 -9.35
N PHE A 438 5.84 -22.01 -10.02
CA PHE A 438 6.62 -21.84 -11.24
C PHE A 438 5.73 -21.30 -12.38
N VAL A 439 4.54 -21.86 -12.60
CA VAL A 439 3.62 -21.35 -13.62
C VAL A 439 3.21 -19.89 -13.35
N VAL A 440 2.89 -19.56 -12.09
CA VAL A 440 2.48 -18.20 -11.70
C VAL A 440 3.55 -17.16 -12.05
N ILE A 441 4.83 -17.43 -11.76
CA ILE A 441 5.89 -16.45 -12.06
C ILE A 441 6.18 -16.32 -13.55
N PHE A 442 6.00 -17.39 -14.34
CA PHE A 442 6.12 -17.32 -15.80
C PHE A 442 4.99 -16.52 -16.44
N VAL A 443 3.77 -16.64 -15.92
CA VAL A 443 2.62 -15.82 -16.35
C VAL A 443 2.89 -14.34 -16.06
N GLU A 444 3.40 -14.03 -14.87
CA GLU A 444 3.71 -12.66 -14.46
C GLU A 444 4.82 -12.02 -15.32
N ILE A 445 5.95 -12.73 -15.48
CA ILE A 445 7.10 -12.17 -16.21
C ILE A 445 6.85 -12.18 -17.72
N GLY A 446 6.15 -13.17 -18.27
CA GLY A 446 5.83 -13.31 -19.69
C GLY A 446 7.00 -13.68 -20.59
N THR A 447 8.21 -13.79 -20.04
CA THR A 447 9.44 -14.14 -20.76
C THR A 447 10.32 -15.07 -19.94
N TRP A 448 11.19 -15.82 -20.61
CA TRP A 448 12.20 -16.63 -19.94
C TRP A 448 13.32 -15.74 -19.41
N SER A 449 13.58 -15.79 -18.10
CA SER A 449 14.70 -15.09 -17.48
C SER A 449 15.43 -15.98 -16.48
N SER A 450 16.70 -16.26 -16.76
CA SER A 450 17.66 -16.85 -15.82
C SER A 450 18.77 -15.86 -15.46
N ALA A 451 18.51 -14.57 -15.63
CA ALA A 451 19.51 -13.52 -15.48
C ALA A 451 19.93 -13.28 -14.02
N THR A 452 19.10 -13.69 -13.05
CA THR A 452 19.41 -13.59 -11.62
C THR A 452 19.81 -14.95 -11.05
N VAL A 453 20.66 -14.93 -10.02
CA VAL A 453 21.06 -16.15 -9.29
C VAL A 453 19.84 -16.85 -8.70
N HIS A 454 18.87 -16.08 -8.19
CA HIS A 454 17.58 -16.60 -7.72
C HIS A 454 16.86 -17.40 -8.82
N ALA A 455 16.68 -16.83 -10.01
CA ALA A 455 15.98 -17.48 -11.10
C ALA A 455 16.73 -18.73 -11.60
N ALA A 456 18.06 -18.65 -11.74
CA ALA A 456 18.88 -19.80 -12.14
C ALA A 456 18.78 -20.97 -11.15
N LEU A 457 18.90 -20.70 -9.84
CA LEU A 457 18.74 -21.72 -8.80
C LEU A 457 17.30 -22.22 -8.70
N GLY A 458 16.30 -21.36 -8.91
CA GLY A 458 14.89 -21.73 -8.95
C GLY A 458 14.55 -22.69 -10.10
N VAL A 459 15.09 -22.45 -11.30
CA VAL A 459 14.97 -23.36 -12.45
C VAL A 459 15.65 -24.70 -12.14
N ALA A 460 16.89 -24.68 -11.65
CA ALA A 460 17.59 -25.90 -11.28
C ALA A 460 16.82 -26.71 -10.23
N THR A 461 16.31 -26.05 -9.20
CA THR A 461 15.46 -26.64 -8.16
C THR A 461 14.20 -27.26 -8.75
N THR A 462 13.51 -26.55 -9.65
CA THR A 462 12.27 -27.02 -10.28
C THR A 462 12.53 -28.26 -11.15
N VAL A 463 13.62 -28.29 -11.92
CA VAL A 463 14.02 -29.46 -12.72
C VAL A 463 14.31 -30.66 -11.83
N LEU A 464 15.12 -30.48 -10.78
CA LEU A 464 15.43 -31.56 -9.83
C LEU A 464 14.17 -32.07 -9.13
N ALA A 465 13.28 -31.17 -8.69
CA ALA A 465 12.00 -31.53 -8.08
C ALA A 465 11.07 -32.28 -9.05
N PHE A 466 11.06 -31.89 -10.33
CA PHE A 466 10.21 -32.50 -11.34
C PHE A 466 10.64 -33.94 -11.67
N ILE A 467 11.95 -34.23 -11.67
CA ILE A 467 12.49 -35.56 -11.94
C ILE A 467 12.19 -36.55 -10.79
N GLN A 468 12.04 -36.06 -9.56
CA GLN A 468 11.92 -36.90 -8.36
C GLN A 468 10.77 -37.92 -8.37
N PRO A 469 9.52 -37.56 -8.73
CA PRO A 469 8.43 -38.52 -8.84
C PRO A 469 8.67 -39.63 -9.88
N PHE A 470 9.31 -39.30 -11.02
CA PHE A 470 9.64 -40.30 -12.04
C PHE A 470 10.72 -41.27 -11.57
N MET A 471 11.74 -40.76 -10.88
CA MET A 471 12.72 -41.62 -10.21
C MET A 471 12.02 -42.55 -9.22
N ALA A 472 11.12 -42.02 -8.39
CA ALA A 472 10.37 -42.80 -7.41
C ALA A 472 9.43 -43.84 -8.04
N ALA A 473 8.88 -43.57 -9.23
CA ALA A 473 8.08 -44.53 -10.00
C ALA A 473 8.91 -45.72 -10.49
N MET A 474 10.18 -45.49 -10.84
CA MET A 474 11.14 -46.53 -11.25
C MET A 474 11.80 -47.26 -10.07
N ARG A 475 11.25 -47.13 -8.86
CA ARG A 475 11.81 -47.74 -7.64
C ARG A 475 11.87 -49.28 -7.75
N PRO A 476 13.06 -49.91 -7.67
CA PRO A 476 13.20 -51.37 -7.75
C PRO A 476 12.55 -52.10 -6.57
N HIS A 477 12.15 -53.36 -6.76
CA HIS A 477 11.59 -54.21 -5.69
C HIS A 477 12.59 -54.36 -4.52
N PRO A 478 12.12 -54.47 -3.25
CA PRO A 478 12.98 -54.82 -2.11
C PRO A 478 13.85 -56.06 -2.41
N GLY A 479 15.14 -56.00 -2.09
CA GLY A 479 16.10 -57.10 -2.28
C GLY A 479 16.85 -57.15 -3.62
N THR A 480 16.55 -56.25 -4.56
CA THR A 480 17.22 -56.22 -5.88
C THR A 480 18.57 -55.48 -5.86
N PRO A 481 19.56 -55.87 -6.68
CA PRO A 481 20.93 -55.33 -6.63
C PRO A 481 21.03 -53.85 -7.02
N ARG A 482 20.09 -53.32 -7.80
CA ARG A 482 20.05 -51.89 -8.19
C ARG A 482 19.37 -50.99 -7.15
N ARG A 483 18.79 -51.56 -6.08
CA ARG A 483 18.08 -50.80 -5.04
C ARG A 483 18.98 -49.83 -4.25
N PRO A 484 20.23 -50.17 -3.88
CA PRO A 484 21.15 -49.24 -3.23
C PRO A 484 21.47 -48.02 -4.10
N LEU A 485 21.73 -48.23 -5.41
CA LEU A 485 21.97 -47.15 -6.37
C LEU A 485 20.76 -46.21 -6.44
N PHE A 486 19.55 -46.75 -6.57
CA PHE A 486 18.32 -45.96 -6.53
C PHE A 486 18.21 -45.14 -5.24
N ASN A 487 18.44 -45.76 -4.07
CA ASN A 487 18.33 -45.06 -2.80
C ASN A 487 19.33 -43.88 -2.72
N TRP A 488 20.57 -44.07 -3.18
CA TRP A 488 21.58 -43.01 -3.19
C TRP A 488 21.23 -41.90 -4.18
N ALA A 489 20.82 -42.25 -5.41
CA ALA A 489 20.44 -41.27 -6.42
C ALA A 489 19.21 -40.45 -6.01
N HIS A 490 18.15 -41.11 -5.55
CA HIS A 490 16.92 -40.46 -5.09
C HIS A 490 17.19 -39.54 -3.89
N TRP A 491 18.01 -40.00 -2.94
CA TRP A 491 18.47 -39.21 -1.80
C TRP A 491 19.28 -37.99 -2.25
N PHE A 492 20.27 -38.18 -3.11
CA PHE A 492 21.16 -37.11 -3.56
C PHE A 492 20.40 -36.01 -4.29
N VAL A 493 19.60 -36.38 -5.31
CA VAL A 493 18.80 -35.42 -6.09
C VAL A 493 17.83 -34.67 -5.17
N GLY A 494 17.32 -35.30 -4.11
CA GLY A 494 16.30 -34.72 -3.24
C GLY A 494 16.87 -33.68 -2.30
N ASN A 495 18.03 -34.00 -1.71
CA ASN A 495 18.74 -33.06 -0.85
C ASN A 495 19.39 -31.94 -1.68
N ALA A 496 19.88 -32.23 -2.89
CA ALA A 496 20.37 -31.20 -3.80
C ALA A 496 19.26 -30.20 -4.16
N ALA A 497 18.05 -30.68 -4.49
CA ALA A 497 16.91 -29.81 -4.76
C ALA A 497 16.56 -28.92 -3.55
N HIS A 498 16.53 -29.48 -2.35
CA HIS A 498 16.23 -28.73 -1.11
C HIS A 498 17.29 -27.67 -0.81
N ILE A 499 18.57 -27.99 -0.96
CA ILE A 499 19.67 -27.03 -0.78
C ILE A 499 19.57 -25.90 -1.81
N CYS A 500 19.39 -26.23 -3.10
CA CYS A 500 19.21 -25.22 -4.14
C CYS A 500 18.01 -24.32 -3.86
N ALA A 501 16.90 -24.89 -3.38
CA ALA A 501 15.70 -24.13 -3.03
C ALA A 501 15.95 -23.14 -1.89
N VAL A 502 16.59 -23.60 -0.81
CA VAL A 502 16.91 -22.74 0.35
C VAL A 502 17.84 -21.60 -0.07
N VAL A 503 18.88 -21.89 -0.85
CA VAL A 503 19.79 -20.85 -1.37
C VAL A 503 19.03 -19.88 -2.29
N ALA A 504 18.11 -20.37 -3.12
CA ALA A 504 17.27 -19.50 -3.95
C ALA A 504 16.40 -18.55 -3.11
N LEU A 505 15.87 -19.00 -1.97
CA LEU A 505 15.09 -18.16 -1.05
C LEU A 505 15.92 -17.01 -0.45
N PHE A 506 17.18 -17.24 -0.08
CA PHE A 506 18.08 -16.15 0.37
C PHE A 506 18.33 -15.12 -0.74
N PHE A 507 18.52 -15.55 -1.98
CA PHE A 507 18.65 -14.60 -3.09
C PHE A 507 17.35 -13.87 -3.43
N ALA A 508 16.19 -14.43 -3.06
CA ALA A 508 14.90 -13.79 -3.27
C ALA A 508 14.74 -12.52 -2.41
N VAL A 509 15.25 -12.53 -1.17
CA VAL A 509 15.21 -11.37 -0.24
C VAL A 509 15.91 -10.15 -0.84
N ARG A 510 16.90 -10.36 -1.70
CA ARG A 510 17.66 -9.29 -2.35
C ARG A 510 17.01 -8.73 -3.62
N LEU A 511 15.91 -9.33 -4.08
CA LEU A 511 15.20 -8.86 -5.26
C LEU A 511 14.27 -7.69 -4.88
N THR A 512 14.48 -6.54 -5.54
CA THR A 512 13.60 -5.38 -5.37
C THR A 512 12.15 -5.67 -5.73
N LYS A 513 11.91 -6.62 -6.64
CA LYS A 513 10.55 -7.05 -7.01
C LYS A 513 9.79 -7.71 -5.87
N ALA A 514 10.49 -8.31 -4.90
CA ALA A 514 9.83 -9.01 -3.80
C ALA A 514 9.39 -8.06 -2.68
N LYS A 515 9.95 -6.84 -2.60
CA LYS A 515 9.68 -5.84 -1.54
C LYS A 515 9.83 -6.41 -0.11
N ILE A 516 10.70 -7.42 0.06
CA ILE A 516 10.96 -8.10 1.33
C ILE A 516 12.09 -7.37 2.07
N PRO A 517 11.97 -7.14 3.38
CA PRO A 517 13.00 -6.48 4.16
C PRO A 517 14.21 -7.39 4.43
N GLN A 518 15.40 -6.81 4.50
CA GLN A 518 16.67 -7.56 4.58
C GLN A 518 16.82 -8.39 5.87
N TRP A 519 16.15 -8.02 6.96
CA TRP A 519 16.20 -8.76 8.23
C TRP A 519 15.59 -10.17 8.12
N VAL A 520 14.83 -10.45 7.06
CA VAL A 520 14.29 -11.79 6.76
C VAL A 520 15.39 -12.82 6.54
N ASP A 521 16.59 -12.40 6.11
CA ASP A 521 17.77 -13.28 6.03
C ASP A 521 18.08 -13.93 7.40
N TYR A 522 17.87 -13.21 8.52
CA TYR A 522 18.08 -13.76 9.85
C TYR A 522 17.02 -14.81 10.22
N VAL A 523 15.77 -14.62 9.77
CA VAL A 523 14.69 -15.61 9.99
C VAL A 523 14.98 -16.88 9.18
N LEU A 524 15.40 -16.75 7.92
CA LEU A 524 15.82 -17.88 7.09
C LEU A 524 17.03 -18.60 7.69
N ALA A 525 18.02 -17.86 8.21
CA ALA A 525 19.18 -18.45 8.88
C ALA A 525 18.77 -19.22 10.14
N ALA A 526 17.86 -18.68 10.96
CA ALA A 526 17.33 -19.35 12.14
C ALA A 526 16.63 -20.67 11.77
N TYR A 527 15.83 -20.67 10.69
CA TYR A 527 15.24 -21.89 10.15
C TYR A 527 16.30 -22.93 9.74
N VAL A 528 17.35 -22.51 9.01
CA VAL A 528 18.43 -23.42 8.58
C VAL A 528 19.14 -24.04 9.79
N VAL A 529 19.50 -23.22 10.79
CA VAL A 529 20.13 -23.71 12.02
C VAL A 529 19.22 -24.72 12.72
N PHE A 530 17.94 -24.38 12.92
CA PHE A 530 16.97 -25.27 13.55
C PHE A 530 16.81 -26.60 12.80
N HIS A 531 16.72 -26.55 11.47
CA HIS A 531 16.59 -27.72 10.63
C HIS A 531 17.83 -28.63 10.73
N VAL A 532 19.03 -28.06 10.61
CA VAL A 532 20.30 -28.80 10.70
C VAL A 532 20.49 -29.41 12.09
N VAL A 533 20.26 -28.64 13.16
CA VAL A 533 20.37 -29.12 14.54
C VAL A 533 19.41 -30.29 14.80
N THR A 534 18.17 -30.20 14.32
CA THR A 534 17.19 -31.30 14.44
C THR A 534 17.68 -32.56 13.72
N HIS A 535 18.23 -32.41 12.51
CA HIS A 535 18.83 -33.52 11.76
C HIS A 535 20.01 -34.16 12.51
N ILE A 536 20.87 -33.35 13.16
CA ILE A 536 22.00 -33.84 13.95
C ILE A 536 21.48 -34.63 15.17
N ILE A 537 20.55 -34.07 15.94
CA ILE A 537 19.95 -34.71 17.12
C ILE A 537 19.32 -36.05 16.75
N LEU A 538 18.50 -36.09 15.69
CA LEU A 538 17.86 -37.33 15.24
C LEU A 538 18.85 -38.35 14.68
N SER A 539 19.98 -37.91 14.11
CA SER A 539 21.05 -38.80 13.65
C SER A 539 21.76 -39.46 14.83
N PHE A 540 22.10 -38.70 15.87
CA PHE A 540 22.65 -39.26 17.11
C PHE A 540 21.65 -40.20 17.80
N ALA A 541 20.38 -39.81 17.88
CA ALA A 541 19.32 -40.67 18.41
C ALA A 541 19.18 -41.99 17.65
N GLY A 542 19.36 -41.96 16.32
CA GLY A 542 19.40 -43.15 15.47
C GLY A 542 20.55 -44.09 15.85
N CYS A 543 21.78 -43.57 15.93
CA CYS A 543 22.95 -44.37 16.32
C CYS A 543 22.80 -44.99 17.72
N VAL A 544 22.24 -44.26 18.67
CA VAL A 544 21.96 -44.78 20.03
C VAL A 544 20.89 -45.86 20.00
N SER A 545 19.82 -45.66 19.21
CA SER A 545 18.77 -46.65 19.01
C SER A 545 19.32 -47.96 18.44
N ASP A 546 20.16 -47.88 17.40
CA ASP A 546 20.76 -49.05 16.75
C ASP A 546 21.70 -49.81 17.70
N ARG A 547 22.45 -49.10 18.55
CA ARG A 547 23.29 -49.70 19.59
C ARG A 547 22.45 -50.46 20.64
N HIS A 548 21.35 -49.87 21.11
CA HIS A 548 20.44 -50.51 22.06
C HIS A 548 19.75 -51.76 21.47
N ASP A 549 19.37 -51.69 20.19
CA ASP A 549 18.72 -52.80 19.50
C ASP A 549 19.71 -53.97 19.30
N SER A 550 20.95 -53.66 18.90
CA SER A 550 22.04 -54.64 18.79
C SER A 550 22.36 -55.31 20.12
N GLN A 551 22.37 -54.55 21.23
CA GLN A 551 22.57 -55.10 22.57
C GLN A 551 21.41 -55.99 23.01
N ARG A 552 20.16 -55.67 22.65
CA ARG A 552 18.99 -56.52 22.94
C ARG A 552 19.02 -57.85 22.18
N ILE A 553 19.38 -57.83 20.90
CA ILE A 553 19.48 -59.04 20.07
C ILE A 553 20.52 -60.00 20.66
N ASN A 554 21.67 -59.47 21.11
CA ASN A 554 22.74 -60.26 21.72
C ASN A 554 22.43 -60.76 23.15
N ALA A 555 21.37 -60.25 23.79
CA ALA A 555 20.98 -60.62 25.15
C ALA A 555 19.95 -61.77 25.21
N PHE A 556 19.43 -62.25 24.07
CA PHE A 556 18.59 -63.44 24.04
C PHE A 556 19.47 -64.70 24.27
N PRO A 557 19.24 -65.48 25.33
CA PRO A 557 19.97 -66.72 25.51
C PRO A 557 19.60 -67.69 24.38
N MET A 558 20.59 -68.20 23.64
CA MET A 558 20.40 -69.21 22.57
C MET A 558 19.81 -70.56 23.04
N LYS A 559 19.32 -70.63 24.28
CA LYS A 559 18.84 -71.87 24.92
C LYS A 559 17.42 -72.29 24.48
N ASP A 560 16.65 -71.41 23.84
CA ASP A 560 15.25 -71.67 23.44
C ASP A 560 15.04 -71.92 21.93
N LEU A 561 16.10 -72.29 21.18
CA LEU A 561 16.02 -72.57 19.74
C LEU A 561 15.34 -73.91 19.37
N GLN A 562 14.74 -74.61 20.33
CA GLN A 562 14.24 -75.97 20.12
C GLN A 562 12.78 -76.14 20.53
N ARG A 563 11.88 -75.32 19.95
CA ARG A 563 10.46 -75.70 19.74
C ARG A 563 9.73 -74.72 18.82
N GLY A 564 9.28 -75.24 17.68
CA GLY A 564 8.03 -74.92 16.98
C GLY A 564 7.61 -73.45 16.74
N SER A 565 7.54 -73.08 15.46
CA SER A 565 6.67 -72.01 14.91
C SER A 565 6.83 -70.62 15.55
N MET A 566 7.94 -69.93 15.23
CA MET A 566 8.12 -68.51 15.53
C MET A 566 7.29 -67.62 14.60
N GLY A 567 6.02 -67.41 14.92
CA GLY A 567 5.40 -66.12 14.66
C GLY A 567 5.96 -65.12 15.66
N HIS A 568 7.05 -64.42 15.32
CA HIS A 568 7.74 -63.51 16.23
C HIS A 568 6.79 -62.35 16.65
N PRO A 569 6.39 -62.22 17.93
CA PRO A 569 5.50 -61.15 18.38
C PRO A 569 6.13 -59.75 18.26
N ASP A 570 7.44 -59.69 18.06
CA ASP A 570 8.23 -58.45 17.99
C ASP A 570 8.25 -57.81 16.59
N ALA A 571 7.69 -58.44 15.56
CA ALA A 571 7.73 -57.92 14.18
C ALA A 571 7.01 -56.57 13.98
N ARG A 572 6.24 -56.08 14.97
CA ARG A 572 5.50 -54.80 14.91
C ARG A 572 5.73 -53.89 16.12
N ARG A 573 6.89 -53.96 16.79
CA ARG A 573 7.23 -53.03 17.88
C ARG A 573 8.11 -51.91 17.36
N ASP A 574 7.84 -50.67 17.80
CA ASP A 574 8.66 -49.52 17.45
C ASP A 574 10.09 -49.68 18.02
N ALA A 575 11.09 -49.20 17.29
CA ALA A 575 12.49 -49.25 17.73
C ALA A 575 12.71 -48.44 19.02
N PRO A 576 13.78 -48.71 19.79
CA PRO A 576 14.15 -47.91 20.97
C PRO A 576 14.10 -46.40 20.69
N LEU A 577 13.77 -45.60 21.71
CA LEU A 577 13.62 -44.13 21.60
C LEU A 577 12.49 -43.64 20.66
N ALA A 578 11.55 -44.49 20.24
CA ALA A 578 10.43 -44.07 19.39
C ALA A 578 9.55 -42.97 20.01
N ALA A 579 9.33 -42.98 21.34
CA ALA A 579 8.60 -41.92 22.03
C ALA A 579 9.30 -40.56 21.89
N MET A 580 10.63 -40.53 22.09
CA MET A 580 11.44 -39.33 21.90
C MET A 580 11.36 -38.82 20.45
N ARG A 581 11.46 -39.71 19.45
CA ARG A 581 11.30 -39.33 18.03
C ARG A 581 9.94 -38.71 17.75
N LYS A 582 8.85 -39.23 18.33
CA LYS A 582 7.49 -38.68 18.19
C LYS A 582 7.38 -37.28 18.79
N ILE A 583 7.97 -37.03 19.97
CA ILE A 583 7.99 -35.71 20.60
C ILE A 583 8.79 -34.71 19.74
N ILE A 584 9.98 -35.09 19.28
CA ILE A 584 10.80 -34.25 18.39
C ILE A 584 10.07 -33.96 17.09
N PHE A 585 9.31 -34.91 16.54
CA PHE A 585 8.52 -34.67 15.33
C PHE A 585 7.43 -33.61 15.56
N ALA A 586 6.69 -33.74 16.66
CA ALA A 586 5.61 -32.82 16.98
C ALA A 586 6.14 -31.39 17.19
N SER A 587 7.24 -31.23 17.94
CA SER A 587 7.88 -29.92 18.12
C SER A 587 8.43 -29.38 16.80
N TYR A 588 9.10 -30.22 16.00
CA TYR A 588 9.61 -29.84 14.69
C TYR A 588 8.49 -29.36 13.75
N PHE A 589 7.38 -30.08 13.68
CA PHE A 589 6.24 -29.71 12.84
C PHE A 589 5.64 -28.36 13.24
N ILE A 590 5.46 -28.12 14.55
CA ILE A 590 4.93 -26.85 15.06
C ILE A 590 5.88 -25.69 14.73
N VAL A 591 7.18 -25.85 14.99
CA VAL A 591 8.17 -24.80 14.72
C VAL A 591 8.27 -24.49 13.23
N ILE A 592 8.28 -25.52 12.36
CA ILE A 592 8.27 -25.33 10.91
C ILE A 592 6.99 -24.64 10.43
N ALA A 593 5.83 -25.03 10.95
CA ALA A 593 4.57 -24.36 10.63
C ALA A 593 4.60 -22.89 11.06
N GLY A 594 5.20 -22.58 12.22
CA GLY A 594 5.43 -21.20 12.67
C GLY A 594 6.33 -20.40 11.73
N PHE A 595 7.47 -20.96 11.32
CA PHE A 595 8.35 -20.32 10.32
C PHE A 595 7.65 -20.07 8.99
N VAL A 596 6.92 -21.06 8.46
CA VAL A 596 6.16 -20.93 7.22
C VAL A 596 5.10 -19.86 7.35
N ALA A 597 4.30 -19.87 8.41
CA ALA A 597 3.26 -18.88 8.63
C ALA A 597 3.84 -17.46 8.72
N ALA A 598 4.90 -17.27 9.51
CA ALA A 598 5.56 -15.97 9.64
C ALA A 598 6.11 -15.47 8.29
N LEU A 599 6.84 -16.32 7.57
CA LEU A 599 7.43 -15.95 6.27
C LEU A 599 6.39 -15.72 5.19
N VAL A 600 5.29 -16.50 5.16
CA VAL A 600 4.19 -16.28 4.22
C VAL A 600 3.48 -14.96 4.53
N VAL A 601 3.20 -14.65 5.80
CA VAL A 601 2.61 -13.36 6.20
C VAL A 601 3.51 -12.21 5.76
N ILE A 602 4.83 -12.32 5.98
CA ILE A 602 5.81 -11.31 5.54
C ILE A 602 5.74 -11.10 4.01
N VAL A 603 5.70 -12.17 3.22
CA VAL A 603 5.65 -12.05 1.75
C VAL A 603 4.31 -11.51 1.26
N VAL A 604 3.19 -11.92 1.86
CA VAL A 604 1.84 -11.48 1.44
C VAL A 604 1.60 -10.01 1.79
N LEU A 605 2.17 -9.53 2.91
CA LEU A 605 2.04 -8.14 3.37
C LEU A 605 3.19 -7.23 2.91
N ALA A 606 4.10 -7.70 2.05
CA ALA A 606 5.24 -6.90 1.59
C ALA A 606 4.81 -5.65 0.78
N PRO A 607 5.29 -4.43 1.11
CA PRO A 607 6.23 -4.09 2.19
C PRO A 607 5.59 -4.16 3.57
N VAL A 608 6.17 -4.98 4.45
CA VAL A 608 5.57 -5.35 5.75
C VAL A 608 5.61 -4.19 6.71
N GLU A 609 6.66 -3.38 6.68
CA GLU A 609 6.82 -2.20 7.54
C GLU A 609 5.65 -1.21 7.34
N ASP A 610 5.31 -0.91 6.09
CA ASP A 610 4.24 0.02 5.76
C ASP A 610 2.86 -0.58 6.12
N SER A 611 2.67 -1.88 5.88
CA SER A 611 1.45 -2.61 6.24
C SER A 611 1.25 -2.71 7.76
N TRP A 612 2.34 -2.93 8.50
CA TRP A 612 2.32 -3.05 9.96
C TRP A 612 2.06 -1.70 10.63
N GLN A 613 2.69 -0.61 10.14
CA GLN A 613 2.41 0.75 10.62
C GLN A 613 0.94 1.11 10.45
N LYS A 614 0.36 0.86 9.26
CA LYS A 614 -1.07 1.04 9.01
C LYS A 614 -1.95 0.19 9.92
N PHE A 615 -1.55 -1.04 10.23
CA PHE A 615 -2.29 -1.87 11.17
C PHE A 615 -2.24 -1.28 12.58
N THR A 616 -1.06 -0.91 13.08
CA THR A 616 -0.89 -0.38 14.45
C THR A 616 -1.46 1.02 14.66
N GLU A 617 -1.59 1.84 13.62
CA GLU A 617 -2.22 3.17 13.73
C GLU A 617 -3.76 3.10 13.80
N ASN A 618 -4.35 1.94 13.44
CA ASN A 618 -5.79 1.69 13.49
C ASN A 618 -6.24 1.00 14.80
N PHE A 619 -5.33 0.78 15.75
CA PHE A 619 -5.58 0.27 17.12
C PHE A 619 -4.97 1.22 18.15
#